data_AF-A0A7U9SWQ6-F1
#
_entry.id   AF-A0A7U9SWQ6-F1
#
_cell.length_a   1.000
_cell.length_b   1.000
_cell.length_c   1.000
_cell.angle_alpha   90.00
_cell.angle_beta   90.00
_cell.angle_gamma   90.00
#
_symmetry.space_group_name_H-M   'P 1'
#
loop_
_entity.id
_entity.type
_entity.pdbx_description
1 polymer ?
#
loop_
_entity_poly.entity_id
_entity_poly.type
_entity_poly.pdbx_seq_one_letter_code
_entity_poly.pdbx_strand_id
1 'polypeptide(L)'
;MGNYISYFAGPAAGAFILAMFTLRANDKGVAVGFLAGLVSGYIIAQKYHLNWLWNPFTGAIITIITGYILSLILKDESDGNRAEYTAWGMRRKILEEGAGAGEDGTSTIPFAFGRHELLVLLFFVGQYIFLAAIQY
;
A
#
# COMPACT_ATOMS: atom_id res chain seq x y z
N MET A 1 1.72 25.50 -4.70
CA MET A 1 0.70 25.20 -3.67
C MET A 1 0.42 23.70 -3.44
N GLY A 2 0.98 22.76 -4.23
CA GLY A 2 0.67 21.31 -4.10
C GLY A 2 1.69 20.44 -3.35
N ASN A 3 2.71 21.00 -2.70
CA ASN A 3 3.81 20.20 -2.12
C ASN A 3 3.48 19.66 -0.71
N TYR A 4 2.57 20.33 0.02
CA TYR A 4 2.26 19.99 1.41
C TYR A 4 1.45 18.71 1.57
N ILE A 5 0.52 18.45 0.64
CA ILE A 5 -0.33 17.25 0.66
C ILE A 5 0.51 16.00 0.40
N SER A 6 1.57 16.11 -0.40
CA SER A 6 2.46 14.99 -0.71
C SER A 6 3.24 14.48 0.51
N TYR A 7 3.54 15.34 1.49
CA TYR A 7 4.22 14.92 2.73
C TYR A 7 3.35 14.03 3.61
N PHE A 8 2.03 14.20 3.53
CA PHE A 8 1.08 13.42 4.32
C PHE A 8 0.66 12.15 3.59
N ALA A 9 0.46 12.24 2.27
CA ALA A 9 0.02 11.12 1.44
C ALA A 9 0.98 9.92 1.51
N GLY A 10 2.29 10.17 1.54
CA GLY A 10 3.31 9.13 1.64
C GLY A 10 3.20 8.27 2.90
N PRO A 11 3.39 8.87 4.10
CA PRO A 11 3.23 8.16 5.36
C PRO A 11 1.86 7.50 5.53
N ALA A 12 0.78 8.17 5.10
CA ALA A 12 -0.57 7.60 5.19
C ALA A 12 -0.69 6.33 4.33
N ALA A 13 -0.22 6.36 3.09
CA ALA A 13 -0.17 5.18 2.23
C ALA A 13 0.69 4.06 2.84
N GLY A 14 1.84 4.39 3.43
CA GLY A 14 2.70 3.42 4.11
C GLY A 14 2.01 2.74 5.31
N ALA A 15 1.27 3.52 6.10
CA ALA A 15 0.48 3.00 7.22
C ALA A 15 -0.67 2.10 6.74
N PHE A 16 -1.37 2.48 5.66
CA PHE A 16 -2.41 1.65 5.05
C PHE A 16 -1.85 0.33 4.49
N ILE A 17 -0.70 0.36 3.81
CA ILE A 17 -0.04 -0.85 3.30
C ILE A 17 0.33 -1.78 4.46
N LEU A 18 0.91 -1.23 5.54
CA LEU A 18 1.22 -1.99 6.75
C LEU A 18 -0.04 -2.65 7.33
N ALA A 19 -1.12 -1.89 7.52
CA ALA A 19 -2.37 -2.40 8.06
C ALA A 19 -3.04 -3.45 7.15
N MET A 20 -2.97 -3.26 5.83
CA MET A 20 -3.62 -4.12 4.85
C MET A 20 -2.88 -5.43 4.61
N PHE A 21 -1.54 -5.44 4.72
CA PHE A 21 -0.71 -6.60 4.38
C PHE A 21 -0.01 -7.27 5.56
N THR A 22 0.07 -6.64 6.74
CA THR A 22 0.86 -7.15 7.86
C THR A 22 0.01 -7.44 9.09
N LEU A 23 -0.19 -8.73 9.39
CA LEU A 23 -0.88 -9.22 10.60
C LEU A 23 -0.13 -8.91 11.91
N ARG A 24 1.17 -8.60 11.81
CA ARG A 24 2.05 -8.25 12.94
C ARG A 24 2.14 -6.76 13.21
N ALA A 25 1.50 -5.93 12.39
CA ALA A 25 1.51 -4.48 12.58
C ALA A 25 0.54 -4.14 13.71
N ASN A 26 1.06 -3.52 14.77
CA ASN A 26 0.27 -3.12 15.92
C ASN A 26 -0.13 -1.65 15.78
N ASP A 27 -1.36 -1.31 16.19
CA ASP A 27 -1.91 0.04 16.03
C ASP A 27 -0.97 1.12 16.58
N LYS A 28 -0.34 0.84 17.73
CA LYS A 28 0.66 1.72 18.37
C LYS A 28 1.95 1.84 17.53
N GLY A 29 2.48 0.72 17.03
CA GLY A 29 3.70 0.70 16.23
C GLY A 29 3.52 1.42 14.89
N VAL A 30 2.38 1.21 14.22
CA VAL A 30 2.01 1.89 12.97
C VAL A 30 1.81 3.38 13.20
N ALA A 31 1.13 3.81 14.27
CA ALA A 31 0.92 5.22 14.57
C ALA A 31 2.25 5.96 14.83
N VAL A 32 3.16 5.36 15.59
CA VAL A 32 4.49 5.95 15.84
C VAL A 32 5.33 5.95 14.55
N GLY A 33 5.25 4.88 13.74
CA GLY A 33 5.88 4.82 12.42
C GLY A 33 5.38 5.90 11.46
N PHE A 34 4.08 6.19 11.48
CA PHE A 34 3.46 7.25 10.69
C PHE A 34 3.97 8.64 11.09
N LEU A 35 4.02 8.93 12.40
CA LEU A 35 4.57 10.20 12.90
C LEU A 35 6.06 10.34 12.55
N ALA A 36 6.84 9.26 12.71
CA ALA A 36 8.24 9.24 12.33
C ALA A 36 8.43 9.48 10.82
N GLY A 37 7.64 8.82 9.97
CA GLY A 37 7.67 9.01 8.53
C GLY A 37 7.27 10.41 8.07
N LEU A 38 6.30 11.03 8.74
CA LEU A 38 5.89 12.42 8.47
C LEU A 38 7.00 13.40 8.85
N VAL A 39 7.57 13.29 10.04
CA VAL A 39 8.63 14.18 10.52
C VAL A 39 9.92 13.99 9.71
N SER A 40 10.36 12.74 9.52
CA SER A 40 11.56 12.44 8.74
C SER A 40 11.39 12.78 7.26
N GLY A 41 10.22 12.48 6.67
CA GLY A 41 9.89 12.85 5.29
C GLY A 41 9.93 14.36 5.07
N TYR A 42 9.39 15.14 6.02
CA TYR A 42 9.45 16.60 5.99
C TYR A 42 10.90 17.13 6.04
N ILE A 43 11.73 16.61 6.94
CA ILE A 43 13.15 17.02 7.07
C ILE A 43 13.93 16.71 5.79
N ILE A 44 13.75 15.51 5.23
CA ILE A 44 14.44 15.09 4.00
C ILE A 44 14.04 15.97 2.83
N ALA A 45 12.76 16.30 2.71
CA ALA A 45 12.30 17.14 1.61
C ALA A 45 12.81 18.57 1.67
N GLN A 46 12.92 19.15 2.87
CA GLN A 46 13.53 20.47 3.07
C GLN A 46 15.02 20.44 2.71
N LYS A 47 15.73 19.35 3.00
CA LYS A 47 17.19 19.25 2.81
C LYS A 47 17.61 18.88 1.38
N TYR A 48 16.82 18.04 0.71
CA TYR A 48 17.21 17.44 -0.58
C TYR A 48 16.42 17.96 -1.78
N HIS A 49 15.51 18.93 -1.61
CA HIS A 49 14.66 19.49 -2.67
C HIS A 49 14.09 18.40 -3.61
N LEU A 50 13.64 17.30 -3.01
CA LEU A 50 13.19 16.14 -3.77
C LEU A 50 12.01 16.53 -4.68
N ASN A 51 12.02 15.95 -5.87
CA ASN A 51 10.92 16.08 -6.81
C ASN A 51 9.60 15.64 -6.16
N TRP A 52 8.51 16.26 -6.59
CA TRP A 52 7.17 16.07 -6.04
C TRP A 52 6.73 14.59 -5.95
N LEU A 53 7.22 13.74 -6.87
CA LEU A 53 6.95 12.29 -6.88
C LEU A 53 7.77 11.49 -5.85
N TRP A 54 9.01 11.91 -5.58
CA TRP A 54 9.91 11.20 -4.66
C TRP A 54 9.57 11.45 -3.20
N ASN A 55 9.02 12.62 -2.93
CA ASN A 55 8.65 13.05 -1.60
C ASN A 55 7.63 12.13 -0.87
N PRO A 56 6.46 11.77 -1.46
CA PRO A 56 5.55 10.81 -0.83
C PRO A 56 6.15 9.41 -0.76
N PHE A 57 6.98 9.03 -1.73
CA PHE A 57 7.58 7.69 -1.77
C PHE A 57 8.59 7.48 -0.63
N THR A 58 9.44 8.48 -0.32
CA THR A 58 10.34 8.38 0.84
C THR A 58 9.59 8.32 2.16
N GLY A 59 8.56 9.15 2.34
CA GLY A 59 7.72 9.14 3.55
C GLY A 59 6.99 7.80 3.75
N ALA A 60 6.51 7.19 2.66
CA ALA A 60 5.91 5.85 2.69
C ALA A 60 6.90 4.78 3.14
N ILE A 61 8.11 4.76 2.56
CA ILE A 61 9.16 3.78 2.92
C ILE A 61 9.56 3.90 4.39
N ILE A 62 9.80 5.12 4.87
CA ILE A 62 10.20 5.34 6.27
C ILE A 62 9.11 4.86 7.22
N THR A 63 7.85 5.15 6.90
CA THR A 63 6.69 4.68 7.68
C THR A 63 6.58 3.17 7.69
N ILE A 64 6.78 2.51 6.54
CA ILE A 64 6.74 1.06 6.43
C ILE A 64 7.84 0.42 7.29
N ILE A 65 9.08 0.89 7.15
CA ILE A 65 10.23 0.33 7.89
C ILE A 65 10.06 0.57 9.39
N THR A 66 9.80 1.82 9.79
CA THR A 66 9.74 2.21 11.21
C THR A 66 8.51 1.61 11.88
N GLY A 67 7.36 1.66 11.21
CA GLY A 67 6.10 1.07 11.69
C GLY A 67 6.19 -0.45 11.83
N TYR A 68 6.86 -1.14 10.90
CA TYR A 68 7.11 -2.57 11.00
C TYR A 68 8.04 -2.92 12.17
N ILE A 69 9.19 -2.25 12.27
CA ILE A 69 10.18 -2.49 13.34
C ILE A 69 9.56 -2.23 14.71
N LEU A 70 8.88 -1.09 14.89
CA LEU A 70 8.22 -0.75 16.15
C LEU A 70 7.08 -1.71 16.48
N SER A 71 6.31 -2.16 15.48
CA SER A 71 5.26 -3.16 15.71
C SER A 71 5.83 -4.52 16.14
N LEU A 72 7.05 -4.86 15.70
CA LEU A 72 7.73 -6.09 16.11
C LEU A 72 8.28 -6.01 17.54
N ILE A 73 8.74 -4.82 17.95
CA ILE A 73 9.25 -4.56 19.32
C ILE A 73 8.09 -4.45 20.30
N LEU A 74 7.05 -3.71 19.93
CA LEU A 74 5.82 -3.53 20.70
C LEU A 74 4.91 -4.72 20.42
N LYS A 75 5.24 -5.89 20.96
CA LYS A 75 4.41 -7.09 20.85
C LYS A 75 3.10 -6.86 21.61
N ASP A 76 2.05 -6.48 20.89
CA ASP A 76 0.69 -6.40 21.42
C ASP A 76 0.08 -7.82 21.41
N GLU A 77 -0.69 -8.14 22.45
CA GLU A 77 -1.51 -9.35 22.46
C GLU A 77 -2.65 -9.13 21.47
N SER A 78 -2.54 -9.73 20.28
CA SER A 78 -3.51 -9.49 19.21
C SER A 78 -4.86 -10.09 19.58
N ASP A 79 -5.88 -9.22 19.66
CA ASP A 79 -7.28 -9.61 19.64
C ASP A 79 -7.55 -10.49 18.41
N GLY A 80 -8.24 -11.62 18.64
CA GLY A 80 -8.23 -12.80 17.77
C GLY A 80 -8.80 -12.60 16.36
N ASN A 81 -9.30 -11.41 16.01
CA ASN A 81 -10.04 -11.17 14.77
C ASN A 81 -9.41 -10.16 13.78
N ARG A 82 -8.19 -9.65 14.04
CA ARG A 82 -7.50 -8.73 13.10
C ARG A 82 -7.20 -9.35 11.73
N ALA A 83 -7.06 -10.68 11.69
CA ALA A 83 -6.77 -11.39 10.45
C ALA A 83 -7.88 -11.31 9.42
N GLU A 84 -9.14 -11.15 9.86
CA GLU A 84 -10.31 -11.08 8.98
C GLU A 84 -10.35 -9.77 8.17
N TYR A 85 -9.87 -8.67 8.76
CA TYR A 85 -9.86 -7.34 8.14
C TYR A 85 -8.64 -7.09 7.23
N THR A 86 -7.69 -8.02 7.22
CA THR A 86 -6.53 -7.97 6.31
C THR A 86 -6.99 -8.29 4.88
N ALA A 87 -6.34 -7.76 3.86
CA ALA A 87 -6.71 -8.05 2.45
C ALA A 87 -6.83 -9.55 2.15
N TRP A 88 -5.94 -10.36 2.74
CA TRP A 88 -5.95 -11.81 2.63
C TRP A 88 -7.09 -12.48 3.40
N GLY A 89 -7.46 -11.97 4.58
CA GLY A 89 -8.58 -12.48 5.37
C GLY A 89 -9.92 -12.21 4.70
N MET A 90 -10.09 -10.99 4.18
CA MET A 90 -11.27 -10.61 3.42
C MET A 90 -11.40 -11.45 2.15
N ARG A 91 -10.29 -11.72 1.44
CA ARG A 91 -10.27 -12.65 0.31
C ARG A 91 -10.74 -14.06 0.70
N ARG A 92 -10.27 -14.58 1.83
CA ARG A 92 -10.66 -15.90 2.32
C ARG A 92 -12.14 -15.95 2.68
N LYS A 93 -12.66 -14.91 3.35
CA LYS A 93 -14.08 -14.80 3.69
C LYS A 93 -14.99 -14.77 2.46
N ILE A 94 -14.64 -13.98 1.44
CA ILE A 94 -15.42 -13.90 0.19
C ILE A 94 -15.44 -15.23 -0.57
N LEU A 95 -14.32 -15.98 -0.53
CA LEU A 95 -14.25 -17.33 -1.11
C LEU A 95 -15.06 -18.35 -0.32
N GLU A 96 -15.05 -18.28 1.01
CA GLU A 96 -15.83 -19.14 1.90
C GLU A 96 -17.34 -18.86 1.82
N GLU A 97 -17.75 -17.61 1.64
CA GLU A 97 -19.15 -17.20 1.45
C GLU A 97 -19.68 -17.52 0.03
N GLY A 98 -18.85 -18.04 -0.88
CA GLY A 98 -19.26 -18.39 -2.25
C GLY A 98 -19.64 -17.18 -3.13
N ALA A 99 -19.50 -15.95 -2.63
CA ALA A 99 -19.84 -14.69 -3.29
C ALA A 99 -18.79 -14.21 -4.33
N GLY A 100 -17.79 -15.04 -4.62
CA GLY A 100 -16.68 -14.71 -5.51
C GLY A 100 -17.02 -14.70 -7.00
N ALA A 101 -18.20 -15.19 -7.39
CA ALA A 101 -18.71 -15.15 -8.76
C ALA A 101 -19.88 -14.15 -8.82
N GLY A 102 -19.58 -12.87 -9.05
CA GLY A 102 -20.61 -11.91 -9.41
C GLY A 102 -21.35 -12.40 -10.66
N GLU A 103 -22.68 -12.31 -10.65
CA GLU A 103 -23.59 -12.83 -11.68
C GLU A 103 -23.31 -12.28 -13.11
N ASP A 104 -22.52 -11.21 -13.23
CA ASP A 104 -22.15 -10.53 -14.49
C ASP A 104 -20.67 -10.65 -14.90
N GLY A 105 -19.93 -11.66 -14.41
CA GLY A 105 -18.53 -11.89 -14.82
C GLY A 105 -17.54 -10.84 -14.26
N THR A 106 -17.98 -10.05 -13.28
CA THR A 106 -17.12 -9.17 -12.49
C THR A 106 -16.51 -9.99 -11.36
N SER A 107 -15.19 -9.99 -11.27
CA SER A 107 -14.44 -10.67 -10.22
C SER A 107 -14.50 -9.83 -8.94
N THR A 108 -15.37 -10.19 -8.00
CA THR A 108 -15.54 -9.50 -6.70
C THR A 108 -14.41 -9.83 -5.70
N ILE A 109 -13.48 -10.69 -6.09
CA ILE A 109 -12.42 -11.17 -5.21
C ILE A 109 -11.25 -10.17 -5.26
N PRO A 110 -10.80 -9.61 -4.12
CA PRO A 110 -9.65 -8.71 -4.12
C PRO A 110 -8.42 -9.43 -4.67
N PHE A 111 -7.68 -8.73 -5.55
CA PHE A 111 -6.52 -9.24 -6.32
C PHE A 111 -6.82 -10.27 -7.41
N ALA A 112 -8.08 -10.52 -7.77
CA ALA A 112 -8.41 -11.37 -8.91
C ALA A 112 -8.78 -10.50 -10.12
N PHE A 113 -7.84 -10.38 -11.06
CA PHE A 113 -8.06 -9.68 -12.33
C PHE A 113 -8.90 -10.54 -13.27
N GLY A 114 -10.00 -9.98 -13.74
CA GLY A 114 -10.79 -10.50 -14.85
C GLY A 114 -10.03 -10.40 -16.18
N ARG A 115 -10.54 -11.12 -17.19
CA ARG A 115 -9.93 -11.18 -18.52
C ARG A 115 -9.81 -9.80 -19.18
N HIS A 116 -10.82 -8.95 -19.03
CA HIS A 116 -10.84 -7.60 -19.59
C HIS A 116 -9.77 -6.70 -18.94
N GLU A 117 -9.60 -6.80 -17.62
CA GLU A 117 -8.60 -6.02 -16.87
C GLU A 117 -7.19 -6.44 -17.26
N LEU A 118 -6.97 -7.75 -17.44
CA LEU A 118 -5.69 -8.28 -17.93
C LEU A 118 -5.38 -7.82 -19.36
N LEU A 119 -6.38 -7.76 -20.24
CA LEU A 119 -6.21 -7.25 -21.61
C LEU A 119 -5.81 -5.77 -21.62
N VAL A 120 -6.45 -4.94 -20.80
CA VAL A 120 -6.09 -3.52 -20.67
C VAL A 120 -4.68 -3.36 -20.10
N LEU A 121 -4.32 -4.14 -19.07
CA LEU A 121 -2.98 -4.13 -18.49
C LEU A 121 -1.92 -4.53 -19.53
N LEU A 122 -2.16 -5.60 -20.30
CA LEU A 122 -1.28 -6.05 -21.37
C LEU A 122 -1.13 -5.00 -22.47
N PHE A 123 -2.22 -4.33 -22.84
CA PHE A 123 -2.17 -3.23 -23.80
C PHE A 123 -1.26 -2.10 -23.30
N PHE A 124 -1.39 -1.70 -22.04
CA PHE A 124 -0.59 -0.62 -21.45
C PHE A 124 0.89 -0.96 -21.36
N VAL A 125 1.22 -2.18 -20.90
CA VAL A 125 2.61 -2.67 -20.85
C VAL A 125 3.18 -2.81 -22.27
N GLY A 126 2.37 -3.29 -23.22
CA GLY A 126 2.73 -3.42 -24.62
C GLY A 126 3.10 -2.08 -25.27
N GLN A 127 2.37 -1.00 -24.97
CA GLN A 127 2.71 0.34 -25.44
C GLN A 127 4.09 0.79 -24.95
N TYR A 128 4.43 0.50 -23.69
CA TYR A 128 5.72 0.86 -23.13
C TYR A 128 6.87 0.07 -23.75
N ILE A 129 6.66 -1.23 -23.99
CA ILE A 129 7.62 -2.10 -24.69
C ILE A 129 7.82 -1.63 -26.14
N PHE A 130 6.74 -1.31 -26.85
CA PHE A 130 6.80 -0.79 -28.21
C PHE A 130 7.59 0.51 -28.29
N LEU A 131 7.35 1.43 -27.35
CA LEU A 131 8.07 2.70 -27.28
C LEU A 131 9.56 2.47 -26.97
N ALA A 132 9.89 1.56 -26.05
CA ALA A 132 11.28 1.19 -25.75
C ALA A 132 12.00 0.55 -26.95
N ALA A 133 11.28 -0.23 -27.77
CA ALA A 133 11.83 -0.88 -28.96
C ALA A 133 12.07 0.07 -30.15
N ILE A 134 11.38 1.21 -30.22
CA ILE A 134 11.62 2.26 -31.22
C ILE A 134 12.75 3.20 -30.80
N GLN A 135 12.95 3.36 -29.48
CA GLN A 135 13.93 4.27 -28.92
C GLN A 135 15.35 3.69 -28.85
N TYR A 136 15.50 2.39 -29.16
CA TYR A 136 16.76 1.63 -29.33
C TYR A 136 16.93 1.20 -30.78
#